data_AF-A0A2K3LBH2-F1
#
_entry.id   AF-A0A2K3LBH2-F1
#
_cell.length_a   1.000
_cell.length_b   1.000
_cell.length_c   1.000
_cell.angle_alpha   90.00
_cell.angle_beta   90.00
_cell.angle_gamma   90.00
#
_symmetry.space_group_name_H-M   'P 1'
#
loop_
_entity.id
_entity.type
_entity.pdbx_description
1 polymer ?
#
loop_
_entity_poly.entity_id
_entity_poly.type
_entity_poly.pdbx_seq_one_letter_code
_entity_poly.pdbx_strand_id
1 'polypeptide(L)'
;ENRITDTTAAEARRGKDIQGIPWDRLSISREKYRQTRLEQYKNYENIAQSGELSEKECKVTQKGGLYYDFWQNTRSVKSTILHFQLRNLVWSTSKHDVYLVAHYSIVHWSSLSSKRSEVLNVSGHVAPCEKHPGSLLEGFTQTQISTLAVRDNLLIAGGFQGELICKA
;
A
#
# COMPACT_ATOMS: atom_id res chain seq x y z
N GLU A 1 18.98 21.05 -1.34
CA GLU A 1 18.12 19.89 -1.06
C GLU A 1 16.78 20.37 -0.46
N ASN A 2 15.65 20.20 -1.15
CA ASN A 2 14.33 20.50 -0.57
C ASN A 2 13.92 19.33 0.34
N ARG A 3 14.23 19.40 1.64
CA ARG A 3 13.67 18.45 2.61
C ARG A 3 12.15 18.59 2.60
N ILE A 4 11.44 17.51 2.29
CA ILE A 4 9.99 17.43 2.42
C ILE A 4 9.69 17.35 3.93
N THR A 5 9.04 18.37 4.49
CA THR A 5 9.02 18.63 5.94
C THR A 5 7.77 18.17 6.67
N ASP A 6 7.33 16.90 6.65
CA ASP A 6 6.17 16.36 7.42
C ASP A 6 4.93 17.31 7.51
N THR A 7 3.86 16.91 8.19
CA THR A 7 2.79 17.85 8.54
C THR A 7 2.26 17.46 9.90
N THR A 8 2.41 18.35 10.88
CA THR A 8 1.84 18.17 12.23
C THR A 8 0.38 18.61 12.26
N ALA A 9 -0.40 18.13 13.24
CA ALA A 9 -1.76 18.59 13.49
C ALA A 9 -1.87 20.12 13.61
N ALA A 10 -0.92 20.75 14.30
CA ALA A 10 -0.91 22.19 14.50
C ALA A 10 -0.68 22.97 13.19
N GLU A 11 0.20 22.48 12.31
CA GLU A 11 0.40 23.07 10.99
C GLU A 11 -0.80 22.85 10.07
N ALA A 12 -1.41 21.67 10.10
CA ALA A 12 -2.61 21.38 9.33
C ALA A 12 -3.77 22.30 9.71
N ARG A 13 -3.97 22.54 11.01
CA ARG A 13 -4.94 23.52 11.53
C ARG A 13 -4.65 24.96 11.09
N ARG A 14 -3.39 25.30 10.80
CA ARG A 14 -2.97 26.59 10.23
C ARG A 14 -3.06 26.64 8.69
N GLY A 15 -3.57 25.59 8.05
CA GLY A 15 -3.80 25.54 6.60
C GLY A 15 -2.69 24.84 5.79
N LYS A 16 -1.65 24.28 6.43
CA LYS A 16 -0.67 23.44 5.71
C LYS A 16 -1.37 22.17 5.22
N ASP A 17 -1.11 21.76 3.98
CA ASP A 17 -1.74 20.56 3.41
C ASP A 17 -1.33 19.31 4.19
N ILE A 18 -2.29 18.42 4.50
CA ILE A 18 -2.05 17.20 5.29
C ILE A 18 -1.18 16.17 4.55
N GLN A 19 -1.22 16.15 3.21
CA GLN A 19 -0.30 15.37 2.37
C GLN A 19 1.01 16.16 2.10
N GLY A 20 1.01 17.43 2.49
CA GLY A 20 2.03 18.45 2.30
C GLY A 20 2.38 18.68 0.83
N ILE A 21 1.36 18.61 -0.02
CA ILE A 21 1.45 19.02 -1.42
C ILE A 21 1.76 20.53 -1.45
N PRO A 22 2.82 20.97 -2.15
CA PRO A 22 3.20 22.38 -2.23
C PRO A 22 2.32 23.09 -3.27
N TRP A 23 1.05 23.33 -2.93
CA TRP A 23 0.06 23.95 -3.81
C TRP A 23 0.50 25.32 -4.35
N ASP A 24 1.33 26.05 -3.60
CA ASP A 24 1.95 27.34 -3.96
C ASP A 24 2.92 27.23 -5.15
N ARG A 25 3.48 26.04 -5.40
CA ARG A 25 4.42 25.76 -6.49
C ARG A 25 3.74 25.14 -7.72
N LEU A 26 2.45 24.84 -7.64
CA LEU A 26 1.67 24.25 -8.71
C LEU A 26 0.89 25.32 -9.47
N SER A 27 0.58 25.05 -10.73
CA SER A 27 -0.27 25.93 -11.56
C SER A 27 -1.77 25.83 -11.25
N ILE A 28 -2.15 25.03 -10.24
CA ILE A 28 -3.52 24.75 -9.86
C ILE A 28 -3.68 24.84 -8.35
N SER A 29 -4.76 25.48 -7.90
CA SER A 29 -5.12 25.50 -6.48
C SER A 29 -5.66 24.15 -6.02
N ARG A 30 -5.62 23.92 -4.71
CA ARG A 30 -6.20 22.73 -4.08
C ARG A 30 -7.69 22.58 -4.40
N GLU A 31 -8.42 23.69 -4.36
CA GLU A 31 -9.86 23.76 -4.59
C GLU A 31 -10.18 23.37 -6.03
N LYS A 32 -9.45 23.94 -6.99
CA LYS A 32 -9.64 23.65 -8.42
C LYS A 32 -9.28 22.21 -8.74
N TYR A 33 -8.19 21.69 -8.18
CA TYR A 33 -7.82 20.28 -8.33
C TYR A 33 -8.90 19.35 -7.78
N ARG A 34 -9.44 19.66 -6.58
CA ARG A 34 -10.53 18.88 -5.97
C ARG A 34 -11.78 18.90 -6.86
N GLN A 35 -12.16 20.05 -7.41
CA GLN A 35 -13.31 20.17 -8.30
C GLN A 35 -13.12 19.31 -9.56
N THR A 36 -11.99 19.46 -10.26
CA THR A 36 -11.69 18.65 -11.46
C THR A 36 -11.73 17.16 -11.14
N ARG A 37 -11.21 16.75 -9.98
CA ARG A 37 -11.26 15.35 -9.54
C ARG A 37 -12.68 14.87 -9.26
N LEU A 38 -13.59 15.70 -8.76
CA LEU A 38 -14.99 15.30 -8.58
C LEU A 38 -15.74 15.16 -9.91
N GLU A 39 -15.40 15.97 -10.90
CA GLU A 39 -16.06 15.98 -12.21
C GLU A 39 -15.55 14.87 -13.13
N GLN A 40 -14.24 14.58 -13.09
CA GLN A 40 -13.59 13.74 -14.09
C GLN A 40 -13.15 12.36 -13.57
N TYR A 41 -13.07 12.17 -12.25
CA TYR A 41 -12.58 10.91 -11.69
C TYR A 41 -13.60 9.79 -11.90
N LYS A 42 -13.15 8.71 -12.53
CA LYS A 42 -13.90 7.46 -12.63
C LYS A 42 -13.19 6.40 -11.80
N ASN A 43 -13.94 5.72 -10.94
CA ASN A 43 -13.40 4.59 -10.20
C ASN A 43 -13.00 3.49 -11.18
N TYR A 44 -11.89 2.82 -10.89
CA TYR A 44 -11.62 1.53 -11.52
C TYR A 44 -12.56 0.49 -10.93
N GLU A 45 -13.25 -0.26 -11.78
CA GLU A 45 -14.18 -1.30 -11.36
C GLU A 45 -13.79 -2.63 -11.99
N ASN A 46 -13.66 -3.68 -11.17
CA ASN A 46 -13.50 -5.06 -11.66
C ASN A 46 -14.81 -5.60 -12.24
N ILE A 47 -15.95 -5.13 -11.70
CA ILE A 47 -17.30 -5.46 -12.13
C ILE A 47 -17.97 -4.15 -12.52
N ALA A 48 -18.42 -4.07 -13.78
CA ALA A 48 -19.06 -2.88 -14.29
C ALA A 48 -20.23 -2.44 -13.40
N GLN A 49 -20.29 -1.14 -13.09
CA GLN A 49 -21.33 -0.48 -12.30
C GLN A 49 -21.39 -0.92 -10.83
N SER A 50 -20.37 -1.62 -10.31
CA SER A 50 -20.37 -2.10 -8.92
C SER A 50 -20.49 -0.98 -7.88
N GLY A 51 -19.91 0.19 -8.13
CA GLY A 51 -20.05 1.35 -7.24
C GLY A 51 -21.49 1.87 -7.19
N GLU A 52 -22.10 2.11 -8.35
CA GLU A 52 -23.47 2.62 -8.48
C GLU A 52 -24.51 1.65 -7.90
N LEU A 53 -24.30 0.34 -8.09
CA LEU A 53 -25.18 -0.69 -7.53
C LEU A 53 -25.07 -0.74 -6.00
N SER A 54 -23.88 -0.56 -5.44
CA SER A 54 -23.65 -0.58 -3.98
C SER A 54 -24.19 0.67 -3.28
N GLU A 55 -24.21 1.82 -3.96
CA GLU A 55 -24.67 3.09 -3.38
C GLU A 55 -26.15 3.04 -2.96
N LYS A 56 -26.96 2.21 -3.64
CA LYS A 56 -28.40 2.05 -3.36
C LYS A 56 -28.71 1.41 -2.01
N GLU A 57 -27.73 0.78 -1.35
CA GLU A 57 -27.91 0.13 -0.04
C GLU A 57 -27.37 0.96 1.15
N CYS A 58 -26.72 2.09 0.89
CA CYS A 58 -26.12 2.90 1.95
C CYS A 58 -27.15 3.78 2.67
N LYS A 59 -27.20 3.69 4.01
CA LYS A 59 -28.00 4.62 4.82
C LYS A 59 -27.44 6.04 4.72
N VAL A 60 -28.31 7.02 4.48
CA VAL A 60 -27.93 8.44 4.50
C VAL A 60 -27.43 8.79 5.91
N THR A 61 -26.22 9.34 6.01
CA THR A 61 -25.60 9.74 7.28
C THR A 61 -25.53 11.26 7.39
N GLN A 62 -25.69 11.77 8.61
CA GLN A 62 -25.47 13.19 8.89
C GLN A 62 -23.97 13.48 8.86
N LYS A 63 -23.57 14.47 8.05
CA LYS A 63 -22.19 14.98 8.02
C LYS A 63 -21.93 15.82 9.27
N GLY A 64 -20.68 15.86 9.73
CA GLY A 64 -20.25 16.73 10.84
C GLY A 64 -19.79 16.01 12.10
N GLY A 65 -19.92 14.67 12.16
CA GLY A 65 -19.32 13.89 13.25
C GLY A 65 -17.79 13.95 13.23
N LEU A 66 -17.18 14.19 14.39
CA LEU A 66 -15.73 14.13 14.59
C LEU A 66 -15.32 12.71 14.99
N TYR A 67 -15.19 11.83 14.00
CA TYR A 67 -14.77 10.44 14.23
C TYR A 67 -13.25 10.28 14.28
N TYR A 68 -12.53 11.10 13.52
CA TYR A 68 -11.08 11.06 13.41
C TYR A 68 -10.55 12.50 13.39
N ASP A 69 -9.44 12.74 14.09
CA ASP A 69 -8.67 13.98 14.00
C ASP A 69 -7.32 13.69 13.35
N PHE A 70 -6.81 14.65 12.57
CA PHE A 70 -5.52 14.52 11.93
C PHE A 70 -4.41 14.71 12.97
N TRP A 71 -3.60 13.68 13.18
CA TRP A 71 -2.45 13.75 14.09
C TRP A 71 -1.18 14.21 13.37
N GLN A 72 -0.68 13.42 12.42
CA GLN A 72 0.57 13.69 11.75
C GLN A 72 0.63 12.94 10.42
N ASN A 73 1.33 13.52 9.45
CA ASN A 73 1.79 12.83 8.26
C ASN A 73 3.32 12.89 8.18
N THR A 74 3.96 11.73 8.23
CA THR A 74 5.41 11.60 8.10
C THR A 74 5.78 11.18 6.69
N ARG A 75 6.64 11.98 6.07
CA ARG A 75 7.06 11.85 4.66
C ARG A 75 8.57 11.69 4.51
N SER A 76 9.28 11.61 5.64
CA SER A 76 10.70 11.29 5.69
C SER A 76 11.02 9.93 5.08
N VAL A 77 10.07 8.98 5.16
CA VAL A 77 10.16 7.66 4.53
C VAL A 77 9.25 7.64 3.30
N LYS A 78 9.83 7.39 2.14
CA LYS A 78 9.05 7.24 0.89
C LYS A 78 8.50 5.83 0.81
N SER A 79 7.21 5.70 0.50
CA SER A 79 6.65 4.40 0.11
C SER A 79 7.36 3.89 -1.14
N THR A 80 7.75 2.62 -1.12
CA THR A 80 8.43 1.95 -2.23
C THR A 80 7.44 1.26 -3.16
N ILE A 81 6.14 1.34 -2.85
CA ILE A 81 5.11 0.57 -3.52
C ILE A 81 4.48 1.41 -4.64
N LEU A 82 4.56 0.89 -5.87
CA LEU A 82 4.06 1.52 -7.09
C LEU A 82 2.78 0.84 -7.60
N HIS A 83 1.83 0.51 -6.71
CA HIS A 83 0.59 -0.17 -7.10
C HIS A 83 -0.66 0.64 -6.75
N PHE A 84 -1.58 0.79 -7.70
CA PHE A 84 -2.83 1.54 -7.49
C PHE A 84 -3.90 0.73 -6.74
N GLN A 85 -3.72 -0.59 -6.59
CA GLN A 85 -4.55 -1.45 -5.74
C GLN A 85 -3.70 -2.09 -4.64
N LEU A 86 -3.27 -1.31 -3.66
CA LEU A 86 -2.47 -1.76 -2.50
C LEU A 86 -3.24 -2.77 -1.64
N ARG A 87 -3.35 -4.02 -2.08
CA ARG A 87 -4.04 -5.08 -1.33
C ARG A 87 -3.01 -6.00 -0.70
N ASN A 88 -3.12 -6.16 0.62
CA ASN A 88 -2.41 -7.19 1.39
C ASN A 88 -0.87 -7.18 1.25
N LEU A 89 -0.25 -6.00 1.25
CA LEU A 89 1.22 -5.86 1.29
C LEU A 89 1.79 -5.75 2.71
N VAL A 90 0.90 -5.77 3.70
CA VAL A 90 1.20 -5.86 5.12
C VAL A 90 0.32 -6.97 5.69
N TRP A 91 0.91 -7.90 6.44
CA TRP A 91 0.22 -9.07 6.97
C TRP A 91 0.70 -9.37 8.39
N SER A 92 -0.22 -9.53 9.33
CA SER A 92 0.12 -9.92 10.70
C SER A 92 -0.23 -11.38 10.97
N THR A 93 0.71 -12.17 11.45
CA THR A 93 0.44 -13.56 11.90
C THR A 93 0.13 -13.61 13.39
N SER A 94 0.52 -12.59 14.14
CA SER A 94 0.24 -12.43 15.57
C SER A 94 0.15 -10.94 15.94
N LYS A 95 -0.09 -10.62 17.22
CA LYS A 95 0.00 -9.23 17.72
C LYS A 95 1.41 -8.64 17.64
N HIS A 96 2.41 -9.49 17.47
CA HIS A 96 3.81 -9.13 17.55
C HIS A 96 4.57 -9.27 16.24
N ASP A 97 4.00 -9.99 15.28
CA ASP A 97 4.68 -10.37 14.04
C ASP A 97 3.97 -9.76 12.84
N VAL A 98 4.70 -8.91 12.13
CA VAL A 98 4.22 -8.21 10.93
C VAL A 98 5.16 -8.50 9.78
N TYR A 99 4.60 -8.90 8.65
CA TYR A 99 5.28 -9.09 7.38
C TYR A 99 4.89 -7.92 6.47
N LEU A 100 5.85 -7.31 5.82
CA LEU A 100 5.62 -6.19 4.91
C LEU A 100 6.52 -6.28 3.67
N VAL A 101 6.04 -5.74 2.56
CA VAL A 101 6.87 -5.55 1.36
C VAL A 101 7.65 -4.24 1.47
N ALA A 102 8.95 -4.32 1.21
CA ALA A 102 9.84 -3.17 1.06
C ALA A 102 10.72 -3.38 -0.18
N HIS A 103 10.53 -2.56 -1.21
CA HIS A 103 11.12 -2.76 -2.53
C HIS A 103 10.86 -4.17 -3.09
N TYR A 104 11.92 -4.95 -3.32
CA TYR A 104 11.88 -6.34 -3.79
C TYR A 104 11.97 -7.36 -2.64
N SER A 105 11.91 -6.91 -1.38
CA SER A 105 12.05 -7.78 -0.22
C SER A 105 10.74 -7.88 0.55
N ILE A 106 10.44 -9.09 1.03
CA ILE A 106 9.48 -9.31 2.09
C ILE A 106 10.25 -9.40 3.40
N VAL A 107 9.79 -8.61 4.35
CA VAL A 107 10.47 -8.39 5.61
C VAL A 107 9.53 -8.78 6.73
N HIS A 108 10.05 -9.51 7.71
CA HIS A 108 9.42 -9.72 9.00
C HIS A 108 9.93 -8.68 10.00
N TRP A 109 9.00 -8.10 10.75
CA TRP A 109 9.29 -7.23 11.89
C TRP A 109 8.58 -7.75 13.13
N SER A 110 9.32 -7.82 14.22
CA SER A 110 8.83 -8.28 15.51
C SER A 110 8.79 -7.13 16.52
N SER A 111 7.62 -6.83 17.08
CA SER A 111 7.48 -5.77 18.07
C SER A 111 8.14 -6.09 19.40
N LEU A 112 8.24 -7.37 19.77
CA LEU A 112 8.87 -7.83 21.01
C LEU A 112 10.38 -7.59 21.01
N SER A 113 11.03 -7.86 19.87
CA SER A 113 12.47 -7.67 19.72
C SER A 113 12.85 -6.33 19.12
N SER A 114 11.88 -5.59 18.56
CA SER A 114 12.11 -4.41 17.72
C SER A 114 13.11 -4.66 16.58
N LYS A 115 13.17 -5.91 16.11
CA LYS A 115 14.08 -6.33 15.04
C LYS A 115 13.34 -6.59 13.74
N ARG A 116 14.10 -6.42 12.66
CA ARG A 116 13.69 -6.64 11.28
C ARG A 116 14.57 -7.71 10.67
N SER A 117 13.98 -8.69 9.99
CA SER A 117 14.69 -9.72 9.22
C SER A 117 14.10 -9.86 7.83
N GLU A 118 14.96 -10.03 6.84
CA GLU A 118 14.54 -10.32 5.46
C GLU A 118 14.11 -11.79 5.36
N VAL A 119 12.94 -12.03 4.77
CA VAL A 119 12.34 -13.38 4.64
C VAL A 119 12.48 -13.90 3.21
N LEU A 120 12.24 -13.03 2.23
CA LEU A 120 12.34 -13.32 0.81
C LEU A 120 12.83 -12.08 0.08
N ASN A 121 13.81 -12.24 -0.82
CA ASN A 121 14.28 -11.18 -1.68
C ASN A 121 14.14 -11.62 -3.14
N VAL A 122 13.31 -10.91 -3.89
CA VAL A 122 13.03 -11.18 -5.31
C VAL A 122 13.73 -10.18 -6.24
N SER A 123 14.73 -9.44 -5.75
CA SER A 123 15.50 -8.52 -6.60
C SER A 123 16.39 -9.26 -7.59
N GLY A 124 16.83 -10.46 -7.20
CA GLY A 124 17.60 -11.37 -8.02
C GLY A 124 16.73 -12.41 -8.69
N HIS A 125 17.38 -13.49 -9.11
CA HIS A 125 16.71 -14.66 -9.64
C HIS A 125 16.21 -15.58 -8.51
N VAL A 126 14.94 -15.97 -8.56
CA VAL A 126 14.29 -16.87 -7.61
C VAL A 126 13.74 -18.07 -8.36
N ALA A 127 14.34 -19.23 -8.15
CA ALA A 127 13.91 -20.49 -8.75
C ALA A 127 13.39 -21.47 -7.68
N PRO A 128 12.46 -22.38 -8.02
CA PRO A 128 11.98 -23.40 -7.11
C PRO A 128 13.10 -24.34 -6.64
N CYS A 129 13.18 -24.60 -5.34
CA CYS A 129 14.06 -25.64 -4.80
C CYS A 129 13.48 -27.06 -4.96
N GLU A 130 12.16 -27.16 -5.13
CA GLU A 130 11.43 -28.42 -5.28
C GLU A 130 10.67 -28.43 -6.60
N LYS A 131 10.51 -29.62 -7.19
CA LYS A 131 9.75 -29.82 -8.42
C LYS A 131 8.34 -30.27 -8.09
N HIS A 132 7.37 -29.41 -8.35
CA HIS A 132 5.94 -29.73 -8.27
C HIS A 132 5.30 -29.61 -9.65
N PRO A 133 4.24 -30.37 -9.96
CA PRO A 133 3.48 -30.21 -11.21
C PRO A 133 3.00 -28.77 -11.37
N GLY A 134 3.27 -28.16 -12.53
CA GLY A 134 2.92 -26.77 -12.81
C GLY A 134 3.94 -25.73 -12.32
N SER A 135 5.01 -26.12 -11.64
CA SER A 135 6.09 -25.20 -11.28
C SER A 135 6.86 -24.73 -12.51
N LEU A 136 7.05 -23.42 -12.62
CA LEU A 136 7.98 -22.83 -13.59
C LEU A 136 9.41 -23.02 -13.08
N LEU A 137 10.11 -24.04 -13.57
CA LEU A 137 11.44 -24.39 -13.09
C LEU A 137 12.51 -23.35 -13.42
N GLU A 138 12.28 -22.54 -14.47
CA GLU A 138 13.13 -21.39 -14.77
C GLU A 138 13.08 -20.35 -13.65
N GLY A 139 12.01 -20.28 -12.86
CA GLY A 139 11.88 -19.26 -11.81
C GLY A 139 11.53 -17.88 -12.35
N PHE A 140 11.76 -16.86 -11.53
CA PHE A 140 11.43 -15.47 -11.81
C PHE A 140 12.60 -14.55 -11.48
N THR A 141 12.62 -13.35 -12.08
CA THR A 141 13.65 -12.35 -11.84
C THR A 141 12.99 -11.00 -11.64
N GLN A 142 13.39 -10.26 -10.61
CA GLN A 142 12.88 -8.89 -10.34
C GLN A 142 11.34 -8.82 -10.28
N THR A 143 10.70 -9.84 -9.72
CA THR A 143 9.24 -9.86 -9.57
C THR A 143 8.78 -8.67 -8.74
N GLN A 144 7.89 -7.84 -9.29
CA GLN A 144 7.19 -6.83 -8.50
C GLN A 144 6.10 -7.51 -7.68
N ILE A 145 6.27 -7.52 -6.36
CA ILE A 145 5.28 -8.10 -5.45
C ILE A 145 4.06 -7.18 -5.38
N SER A 146 2.90 -7.71 -5.71
CA SER A 146 1.60 -7.01 -5.71
C SER A 146 0.74 -7.35 -4.49
N THR A 147 0.96 -8.51 -3.87
CA THR A 147 0.22 -9.02 -2.70
C THR A 147 1.04 -10.07 -1.96
N LEU A 148 0.78 -10.25 -0.67
CA LEU A 148 1.28 -11.40 0.09
C LEU A 148 0.24 -11.94 1.07
N ALA A 149 0.45 -13.18 1.50
CA ALA A 149 -0.24 -13.80 2.63
C ALA A 149 0.76 -14.65 3.42
N VAL A 150 0.65 -14.63 4.75
CA VAL A 150 1.52 -15.43 5.63
C VAL A 150 0.69 -16.15 6.69
N ARG A 151 0.83 -17.46 6.82
CA ARG A 151 0.13 -18.23 7.85
C ARG A 151 0.83 -19.55 8.09
N ASP A 152 0.89 -20.00 9.35
CA ASP A 152 1.39 -21.34 9.70
C ASP A 152 2.79 -21.63 9.09
N ASN A 153 3.69 -20.64 9.15
CA ASN A 153 5.03 -20.61 8.54
C ASN A 153 5.08 -20.68 7.00
N LEU A 154 3.93 -20.62 6.34
CA LEU A 154 3.84 -20.53 4.88
C LEU A 154 3.70 -19.06 4.45
N LEU A 155 4.59 -18.62 3.57
CA LEU A 155 4.51 -17.34 2.89
C LEU A 155 4.17 -17.55 1.42
N ILE A 156 3.19 -16.80 0.94
CA ILE A 156 2.81 -16.74 -0.48
C ILE A 156 2.93 -15.29 -0.94
N ALA A 157 3.66 -15.06 -2.03
CA ALA A 157 3.80 -13.76 -2.67
C ALA A 157 3.27 -13.82 -4.10
N GLY A 158 2.38 -12.90 -4.43
CA GLY A 158 1.85 -12.71 -5.78
C GLY A 158 2.58 -11.58 -6.49
N GLY A 159 2.97 -11.80 -7.74
CA GLY A 159 3.57 -10.79 -8.60
C GLY A 159 2.53 -10.00 -9.41
N PHE A 160 3.00 -8.97 -10.12
CA PHE A 160 2.15 -8.14 -10.99
C PHE A 160 1.71 -8.84 -12.29
N GLN A 161 2.50 -9.80 -12.78
CA GLN A 161 2.27 -10.53 -14.04
C GLN A 161 1.63 -11.90 -13.80
N GLY A 162 1.10 -12.14 -12.61
CA GLY A 162 0.50 -13.42 -12.22
C GLY A 162 1.49 -14.44 -11.65
N GLU A 163 2.72 -14.01 -11.30
CA GLU A 163 3.69 -14.87 -10.62
C GLU A 163 3.15 -15.29 -9.25
N LEU A 164 3.45 -16.53 -8.85
CA LEU A 164 3.14 -17.05 -7.53
C LEU A 164 4.39 -17.69 -6.93
N ILE A 165 4.91 -17.08 -5.86
CA ILE A 165 6.10 -17.56 -5.15
C ILE A 165 5.67 -18.06 -3.78
N CYS A 166 6.00 -19.32 -3.49
CA CYS A 166 5.71 -19.97 -2.22
C CYS A 166 7.02 -20.22 -1.47
N LYS A 167 7.04 -19.90 -0.17
CA LYS A 167 8.16 -20.15 0.74
C LYS A 167 7.61 -20.75 2.03
N ALA A 168 8.06 -21.94 2.38
CA ALA A 168 7.85 -22.58 3.67
C ALA A 168 9.07 -22.41 4.59
#